data_AF-A0A192CDN1-F1
#
_entry.id   AF-A0A192CDN1-F1
#
_cell.length_a   1.000
_cell.length_b   1.000
_cell.length_c   1.000
_cell.angle_alpha   90.00
_cell.angle_beta   90.00
_cell.angle_gamma   90.00
#
_symmetry.space_group_name_H-M   'P 1'
#
loop_
_entity.id
_entity.type
_entity.pdbx_description
1 polymer ?
#
loop_
_entity_poly.entity_id
_entity_poly.type
_entity_poly.pdbx_seq_one_letter_code
_entity_poly.pdbx_strand_id
1 'polypeptide(L)'
;MNMFFDWWFATSLRLRQLCWAVWLLVLVTLIFLSSTHQEERDALIRLRASHHQQWAALYRLVDATPFSEEKTLPFSPLDFQLSGAQLVSWHPSAQGGELALKTLWEAVPSAFTRLAERNVSVSRFSLSVEGDDLLFTLQLETPHEG
;
A
#
# COMPACT_ATOMS: atom_id res chain seq x y z
N MET A 1 -52.42 -24.11 11.02
CA MET A 1 -50.94 -24.17 10.90
C MET A 1 -50.37 -25.48 11.47
N ASN A 2 -51.08 -26.61 11.36
CA ASN A 2 -50.63 -27.92 11.91
C ASN A 2 -50.68 -29.07 10.87
N MET A 3 -51.06 -28.79 9.62
CA MET A 3 -51.32 -29.82 8.61
C MET A 3 -50.06 -30.57 8.17
N PHE A 4 -48.91 -29.89 8.21
CA PHE A 4 -47.60 -30.52 7.97
C PHE A 4 -47.20 -31.51 9.09
N PHE A 5 -47.60 -31.26 10.34
CA PHE A 5 -47.26 -32.14 11.47
C PHE A 5 -48.10 -33.42 11.47
N ASP A 6 -49.38 -33.35 11.11
CA ASP A 6 -50.24 -34.55 10.99
C ASP A 6 -49.84 -35.43 9.79
N TRP A 7 -49.47 -34.83 8.66
CA TRP A 7 -48.97 -35.57 7.50
C TRP A 7 -47.63 -36.27 7.80
N TRP A 8 -46.80 -35.68 8.65
CA TRP A 8 -45.52 -36.26 9.08
C TRP A 8 -45.69 -37.45 10.03
N PHE A 9 -46.67 -37.42 10.93
CA PHE A 9 -46.97 -38.55 11.83
C PHE A 9 -47.71 -39.70 11.15
N ALA A 10 -48.51 -39.42 10.12
CA ALA A 10 -49.17 -40.45 9.30
C ALA A 10 -48.20 -41.16 8.34
N THR A 11 -47.01 -40.60 8.12
CA THR A 11 -46.04 -41.10 7.15
C THR A 11 -45.10 -42.14 7.78
N SER A 12 -45.08 -43.32 7.16
CA SER A 12 -44.38 -44.54 7.60
C SER A 12 -42.97 -44.34 8.18
N LEU A 13 -42.64 -45.11 9.23
CA LEU A 13 -41.35 -45.11 9.96
C LEU A 13 -40.11 -45.13 9.05
N ARG A 14 -40.23 -45.76 7.87
CA ARG A 14 -39.17 -45.86 6.85
C ARG A 14 -38.86 -44.53 6.16
N LEU A 15 -39.87 -43.67 5.94
CA LEU A 15 -39.65 -42.35 5.33
C LEU A 15 -38.86 -41.42 6.26
N ARG A 16 -39.09 -41.53 7.57
CA ARG A 16 -38.33 -40.77 8.58
C ARG A 16 -36.86 -41.22 8.62
N GLN A 17 -36.61 -42.52 8.52
CA GLN A 17 -35.24 -43.04 8.43
C GLN A 17 -34.53 -42.58 7.15
N LEU A 18 -35.21 -42.59 5.99
CA LEU A 18 -34.65 -42.06 4.75
C LEU A 18 -34.38 -40.55 4.84
N CYS A 19 -35.29 -39.78 5.45
CA CYS A 19 -35.08 -38.35 5.64
C CYS A 19 -33.88 -38.05 6.55
N TRP A 20 -33.71 -38.83 7.62
CA TRP A 20 -32.52 -38.75 8.48
C TRP A 20 -31.25 -39.13 7.73
N ALA A 21 -31.28 -40.20 6.95
CA ALA A 21 -30.13 -40.63 6.15
C ALA A 21 -29.72 -39.56 5.13
N VAL A 22 -30.69 -38.96 4.43
CA VAL A 22 -30.45 -37.86 3.49
C VAL A 22 -29.89 -36.64 4.21
N TRP A 23 -30.44 -36.28 5.37
CA TRP A 23 -29.97 -35.14 6.15
C TRP A 23 -28.53 -35.33 6.65
N LEU A 24 -28.18 -36.52 7.14
CA LEU A 24 -26.80 -36.84 7.51
C LEU A 24 -25.87 -36.84 6.30
N LEU A 25 -26.31 -37.34 5.15
CA LEU A 25 -25.51 -37.30 3.92
C LEU A 25 -25.22 -35.85 3.52
N VAL A 26 -26.23 -34.98 3.52
CA VAL A 26 -26.06 -33.54 3.26
C VAL A 26 -25.09 -32.91 4.25
N LEU A 27 -25.24 -33.19 5.55
CA LEU A 27 -24.38 -32.63 6.59
C LEU A 27 -22.93 -33.08 6.42
N VAL A 28 -22.69 -34.35 6.12
CA VAL A 28 -21.35 -34.88 5.80
C VAL A 28 -20.76 -34.20 4.57
N THR A 29 -21.55 -34.00 3.50
CA THR A 29 -21.07 -33.30 2.31
C THR A 29 -20.72 -31.84 2.57
N LEU A 30 -21.50 -31.14 3.42
CA LEU A 30 -21.20 -29.77 3.82
C LEU A 30 -19.95 -29.68 4.70
N ILE A 31 -19.75 -30.63 5.62
CA ILE A 31 -18.53 -30.70 6.41
C ILE A 31 -17.32 -30.93 5.50
N PHE A 32 -17.42 -31.84 4.54
CA PHE A 32 -16.34 -32.12 3.61
C PHE A 32 -16.00 -30.88 2.75
N LEU A 33 -17.01 -30.22 2.19
CA LEU A 33 -16.83 -29.02 1.35
C LEU A 33 -16.30 -27.82 2.15
N SER A 34 -16.73 -27.69 3.41
CA SER A 34 -16.21 -26.63 4.30
C SER A 34 -14.78 -26.90 4.74
N SER A 35 -14.39 -28.17 4.96
CA SER A 35 -13.01 -28.54 5.27
C SER A 35 -12.07 -28.20 4.12
N THR A 36 -12.44 -28.51 2.87
CA THR A 36 -11.61 -28.16 1.70
C THR A 36 -11.48 -26.65 1.52
N HIS A 37 -12.55 -25.91 1.76
CA HIS A 37 -12.54 -24.45 1.67
C HIS A 37 -11.81 -23.78 2.86
N GLN A 38 -11.64 -24.48 3.98
CA GLN A 38 -10.94 -23.94 5.16
C GLN A 38 -9.42 -23.92 4.94
N GLU A 39 -8.84 -24.92 4.27
CA GLU A 39 -7.40 -24.98 4.03
C GLU A 39 -6.90 -23.79 3.20
N GLU A 40 -7.64 -23.39 2.16
CA GLU A 40 -7.33 -22.21 1.36
C GLU A 40 -7.41 -20.92 2.18
N ARG A 41 -8.44 -20.79 3.03
CA ARG A 41 -8.60 -19.64 3.91
C ARG A 41 -7.47 -19.56 4.94
N ASP A 42 -7.06 -20.69 5.50
CA ASP A 42 -5.97 -20.75 6.46
C ASP A 42 -4.62 -20.40 5.82
N ALA A 43 -4.38 -20.83 4.57
CA ALA A 43 -3.21 -20.43 3.80
C ALA A 43 -3.19 -18.91 3.56
N LEU A 44 -4.33 -18.33 3.19
CA LEU A 44 -4.47 -16.87 3.00
C LEU A 44 -4.27 -16.10 4.31
N ILE A 45 -4.78 -16.61 5.43
CA ILE A 45 -4.60 -16.00 6.76
C ILE A 45 -3.11 -16.03 7.16
N ARG A 46 -2.41 -17.14 6.92
CA ARG A 46 -0.96 -17.25 7.18
C ARG A 46 -0.16 -16.25 6.34
N LEU A 47 -0.49 -16.13 5.05
CA LEU A 47 0.15 -15.17 4.15
C LEU A 47 -0.10 -13.72 4.59
N ARG A 48 -1.32 -13.41 5.02
CA ARG A 48 -1.67 -12.08 5.53
C ARG A 48 -0.92 -11.76 6.82
N ALA A 49 -0.77 -12.74 7.72
CA ALA A 49 -0.05 -12.56 8.97
C ALA A 49 1.45 -12.30 8.72
N SER A 50 2.09 -13.04 7.82
CA SER A 50 3.50 -12.81 7.47
C SER A 50 3.71 -11.45 6.82
N HIS A 51 2.80 -11.03 5.93
CA HIS A 51 2.85 -9.72 5.30
C HIS A 51 2.76 -8.60 6.35
N HIS A 52 1.83 -8.69 7.31
CA HIS A 52 1.71 -7.68 8.38
C HIS A 52 2.99 -7.57 9.22
N GLN A 53 3.67 -8.68 9.49
CA GLN A 53 4.95 -8.68 10.21
C GLN A 53 6.06 -7.98 9.42
N GLN A 54 6.12 -8.20 8.11
CA GLN A 54 7.09 -7.53 7.24
C GLN A 54 6.85 -6.01 7.20
N TRP A 55 5.59 -5.57 7.07
CA TRP A 55 5.26 -4.14 7.11
C TRP A 55 5.58 -3.50 8.46
N ALA A 56 5.24 -4.15 9.57
CA ALA A 56 5.57 -3.64 10.90
C ALA A 56 7.09 -3.46 11.10
N ALA A 57 7.90 -4.38 10.57
CA ALA A 57 9.35 -4.26 10.62
C ALA A 57 9.87 -3.09 9.76
N LEU A 58 9.30 -2.87 8.58
CA LEU A 58 9.62 -1.73 7.73
C LEU A 58 9.25 -0.40 8.37
N TYR A 59 8.05 -0.28 8.95
CA TYR A 59 7.65 0.93 9.68
C TYR A 59 8.56 1.22 10.86
N ARG A 60 9.00 0.20 11.60
CA ARG A 60 9.97 0.38 12.69
C ARG A 60 11.32 0.92 12.20
N LEU A 61 11.75 0.57 10.98
CA LEU A 61 12.98 1.12 10.41
C LEU A 61 12.82 2.59 10.00
N VAL A 62 11.65 2.96 9.50
CA VAL A 62 11.32 4.36 9.15
C VAL A 62 11.17 5.24 10.40
N ASP A 63 10.50 4.76 11.45
CA ASP A 63 10.38 5.49 12.72
C ASP A 63 11.71 5.60 13.48
N ALA A 64 12.61 4.62 13.31
CA ALA A 64 13.92 4.61 13.95
C ALA A 64 14.96 5.49 13.25
N THR A 65 14.64 6.05 12.08
CA THR A 65 15.37 7.19 11.53
C THR A 65 14.69 8.46 12.02
N PRO A 66 15.06 9.02 13.18
CA PRO A 66 14.73 10.40 13.45
C PRO A 66 15.32 11.17 12.26
N PHE A 67 14.45 11.83 11.52
CA PHE A 67 14.87 12.88 10.60
C PHE A 67 15.56 13.90 11.50
N SER A 68 16.89 13.79 11.60
CA SER A 68 17.67 14.66 12.47
C SER A 68 17.42 16.05 11.92
N GLU A 69 16.70 16.86 12.69
CA GLU A 69 16.44 18.29 12.46
C GLU A 69 17.75 19.07 12.67
N GLU A 70 18.84 18.54 12.14
CA GLU A 70 20.20 18.96 12.37
C GLU A 70 20.54 19.96 11.29
N LYS A 71 20.21 21.22 11.60
CA LYS A 71 20.79 22.40 10.98
C LYS A 71 20.55 22.44 9.48
N THR A 72 19.31 22.76 9.12
CA THR A 72 18.86 23.10 7.76
C THR A 72 19.89 23.98 7.07
N LEU A 73 20.70 23.36 6.21
CA LEU A 73 21.55 24.08 5.29
C LEU A 73 20.62 24.90 4.38
N PRO A 74 20.94 26.17 4.09
CA PRO A 74 20.10 26.99 3.22
C PRO A 74 19.90 26.28 1.87
N PHE A 75 18.67 26.30 1.36
CA PHE A 75 18.35 25.75 0.05
C PHE A 75 19.16 26.50 -1.03
N SER A 76 19.97 25.78 -1.79
CA SER A 76 20.70 26.33 -2.93
C SER A 76 20.33 25.53 -4.19
N PRO A 77 19.81 26.17 -5.26
CA PRO A 77 19.42 25.46 -6.48
C PRO A 77 20.61 24.79 -7.18
N LEU A 78 21.83 25.27 -6.95
CA LEU A 78 23.06 24.68 -7.50
C LEU A 78 23.43 23.35 -6.85
N ASP A 79 22.95 23.06 -5.63
CA ASP A 79 23.23 21.80 -4.93
C ASP A 79 22.53 20.59 -5.58
N PHE A 80 21.59 20.85 -6.51
CA PHE A 80 20.86 19.85 -7.29
C PHE A 80 21.51 19.54 -8.65
N GLN A 81 22.69 20.12 -8.95
CA GLN A 81 23.54 19.65 -10.04
C GLN A 81 24.30 18.40 -9.56
N LEU A 82 23.66 17.22 -9.69
CA LEU A 82 24.30 15.93 -9.43
C LEU A 82 24.85 15.33 -10.72
N SER A 83 25.80 14.39 -10.60
CA SER A 83 26.24 13.56 -11.72
C SER A 83 25.06 12.72 -12.24
N GLY A 84 24.40 13.20 -13.30
CA GLY A 84 23.17 12.60 -13.84
C GLY A 84 21.87 13.36 -13.54
N ALA A 85 21.93 14.53 -12.91
CA ALA A 85 20.81 15.48 -12.78
C ALA A 85 21.30 16.90 -13.07
N GLN A 86 20.85 17.47 -14.18
CA GLN A 86 21.16 18.83 -14.59
C GLN A 86 20.00 19.76 -14.27
N LEU A 87 20.29 20.88 -13.61
CA LEU A 87 19.29 21.93 -13.41
C LEU A 87 18.92 22.60 -14.74
N VAL A 88 17.65 22.50 -15.13
CA VAL A 88 17.11 23.10 -16.37
C VAL A 88 16.54 24.48 -16.09
N SER A 89 15.70 24.60 -15.06
CA SER A 89 15.11 25.88 -14.69
C SER A 89 14.80 25.96 -13.20
N TRP A 90 14.93 27.17 -12.67
CA TRP A 90 14.57 27.51 -11.29
C TRP A 90 13.68 28.75 -11.32
N HIS A 91 12.44 28.59 -10.87
CA HIS A 91 11.47 29.68 -10.75
C HIS A 91 11.15 29.91 -9.28
N PRO A 92 11.72 30.93 -8.63
CA PRO A 92 11.40 31.23 -7.24
C PRO A 92 9.93 31.68 -7.12
N SER A 93 9.20 31.08 -6.19
CA SER A 93 7.82 31.47 -5.82
C SER A 93 7.77 31.79 -4.32
N ALA A 94 6.74 32.51 -3.89
CA ALA A 94 6.54 32.96 -2.50
C ALA A 94 6.52 31.81 -1.47
N GLN A 95 6.35 30.57 -1.92
CA GLN A 95 6.30 29.37 -1.08
C GLN A 95 7.41 28.36 -1.36
N GLY A 96 8.46 28.68 -2.12
CA GLY A 96 9.56 27.73 -2.38
C GLY A 96 9.82 27.41 -3.85
N GLY A 97 8.98 27.85 -4.79
CA GLY A 97 9.31 27.83 -6.21
C GLY A 97 9.20 26.49 -6.93
N GLU A 98 9.43 26.53 -8.23
CA GLU A 98 9.44 25.38 -9.13
C GLU A 98 10.87 25.09 -9.62
N LEU A 99 11.32 23.86 -9.43
CA LEU A 99 12.63 23.35 -9.80
C LEU A 99 12.45 22.31 -10.91
N ALA A 100 12.94 22.59 -12.11
CA ALA A 100 12.99 21.63 -13.21
C ALA A 100 14.41 21.07 -13.35
N LEU A 101 14.55 19.77 -13.20
CA LEU A 101 15.79 19.02 -13.34
C LEU A 101 15.66 18.08 -14.54
N LYS A 102 16.69 17.98 -15.37
CA LYS A 102 16.81 16.95 -16.40
C LYS A 102 17.72 15.88 -15.84
N THR A 103 17.16 14.73 -15.50
CA THR A 103 17.86 13.68 -14.75
C THR A 103 17.66 12.32 -15.37
N LEU A 104 18.56 11.40 -15.09
CA LEU A 104 18.31 9.98 -15.28
C LEU A 104 17.46 9.45 -14.12
N TRP A 105 16.72 8.35 -14.32
CA TRP A 105 15.90 7.72 -13.28
C TRP A 105 16.69 7.44 -12.00
N GLU A 106 17.94 7.02 -12.15
CA GLU A 106 18.84 6.70 -11.03
C GLU A 106 19.15 7.91 -10.13
N ALA A 107 19.06 9.12 -10.67
CA ALA A 107 19.32 10.35 -9.93
C ALA A 107 18.07 10.92 -9.23
N VAL A 108 16.87 10.43 -9.57
CA VAL A 108 15.60 10.90 -8.99
C VAL A 108 15.49 10.61 -7.49
N PRO A 109 15.74 9.38 -6.99
CA PRO A 109 15.71 9.11 -5.55
C PRO A 109 16.71 9.98 -4.77
N SER A 110 17.90 10.17 -5.33
CA SER A 110 18.96 10.99 -4.74
C SER A 110 18.56 12.47 -4.63
N ALA A 111 17.81 12.99 -5.61
CA ALA A 111 17.27 14.35 -5.56
C ALA A 111 16.27 14.53 -4.41
N PHE A 112 15.39 13.54 -4.16
CA PHE A 112 14.48 13.56 -3.02
C PHE A 112 15.21 13.47 -1.67
N THR A 113 16.26 12.67 -1.55
CA THR A 113 17.10 12.62 -0.34
C THR A 113 17.73 13.98 -0.04
N ARG A 114 18.18 14.71 -1.07
CA ARG A 114 18.72 16.07 -0.91
C ARG A 114 17.66 17.09 -0.51
N LEU A 115 16.44 16.97 -1.02
CA LEU A 115 15.31 17.83 -0.59
C LEU A 115 14.94 17.58 0.87
N ALA A 116 14.91 16.31 1.26
CA ALA A 116 14.76 15.84 2.63
C ALA A 116 15.82 16.46 3.57
N GLU A 117 17.10 16.37 3.23
CA GLU A 117 18.20 16.97 4.00
C GLU A 117 18.07 18.50 4.20
N ARG A 118 17.34 19.19 3.31
CA ARG A 118 17.18 20.65 3.34
C ARG A 118 15.85 21.10 3.96
N ASN A 119 15.06 20.18 4.52
CA ASN A 119 13.73 20.43 5.09
C ASN A 119 12.80 21.18 4.13
N VAL A 120 12.94 20.91 2.82
CA VAL A 120 12.06 21.45 1.80
C VAL A 120 11.08 20.36 1.41
N SER A 121 9.80 20.61 1.67
CA SER A 121 8.74 19.67 1.31
C SER A 121 8.39 19.81 -0.17
N VAL A 122 7.97 18.72 -0.82
CA VAL A 122 7.55 18.74 -2.22
C VAL A 122 6.04 18.65 -2.25
N SER A 123 5.38 19.72 -2.70
CA SER A 123 3.92 19.77 -2.82
C SER A 123 3.42 19.07 -4.08
N ARG A 124 4.21 19.15 -5.16
CA ARG A 124 3.90 18.50 -6.44
C ARG A 124 5.18 18.06 -7.14
N PHE A 125 5.17 16.88 -7.72
CA PHE A 125 6.22 16.46 -8.64
C PHE A 125 5.59 16.00 -9.97
N SER A 126 6.29 16.25 -11.05
CA SER A 126 5.98 15.80 -12.39
C SER A 126 7.25 15.18 -12.97
N LEU A 127 7.09 14.06 -13.66
CA LEU A 127 8.20 13.36 -14.30
C LEU A 127 7.76 13.03 -15.72
N SER A 128 8.39 13.69 -16.69
CA SER A 128 8.14 13.49 -18.11
C SER A 128 9.40 12.97 -18.78
N VAL A 129 9.25 11.97 -19.65
CA VAL A 129 10.36 11.45 -20.44
C VAL A 129 10.65 12.42 -21.59
N GLU A 130 11.87 12.94 -21.66
CA GLU A 130 12.33 13.86 -22.71
C GLU A 130 13.57 13.28 -23.40
N GLY A 131 13.33 12.38 -24.36
CA GLY A 131 14.38 11.64 -25.06
C GLY A 131 14.94 10.48 -24.21
N ASP A 132 16.26 10.45 -24.03
CA ASP A 132 16.95 9.49 -23.14
C ASP A 132 17.00 9.95 -21.67
N ASP A 133 16.53 11.16 -21.39
CA ASP A 133 16.54 11.77 -20.06
C ASP A 133 15.10 11.95 -19.53
N LEU A 134 14.97 12.16 -18.22
CA LEU A 134 13.70 12.50 -17.56
C LEU A 134 13.72 13.97 -17.18
N LEU A 135 12.75 14.74 -17.65
CA LEU A 135 12.45 16.06 -17.10
C LEU A 135 11.62 15.85 -15.84
N PHE A 136 12.27 16.12 -14.72
CA PHE A 136 11.75 16.04 -13.38
C PHE A 136 11.45 17.44 -12.85
N THR A 137 10.17 17.79 -12.78
CA THR A 137 9.69 19.09 -12.27
C THR A 137 9.16 18.92 -10.85
N LEU A 138 9.70 19.69 -9.92
CA LEU A 138 9.35 19.69 -8.50
C LEU A 138 8.80 21.06 -8.12
N GLN A 139 7.62 21.11 -7.53
CA GLN A 139 7.13 22.29 -6.81
C GLN A 139 7.46 22.12 -5.35
N LEU A 140 8.28 23.03 -4.86
CA LEU A 140 8.81 23.04 -3.51
C LEU A 140 7.92 23.91 -2.64
N GLU A 141 7.61 23.43 -1.45
CA GLU A 141 6.89 24.13 -0.40
C GLU A 141 7.80 24.29 0.82
N THR A 142 8.13 25.54 1.16
CA THR A 142 8.84 25.87 2.40
C THR A 142 7.88 25.72 3.57
N PRO A 143 8.27 25.02 4.66
CA PRO A 143 7.45 24.98 5.86
C PRO A 143 7.21 26.41 6.34
N HIS A 144 5.93 26.78 6.41
CA HIS A 144 5.49 28.09 6.87
C HIS A 144 5.85 28.19 8.37
N GLU A 145 6.73 29.12 8.73
CA GLU A 145 6.85 29.57 10.13
C GLU A 145 5.54 30.30 10.48
N GLY A 146 4.65 29.60 11.19
CA GLY A 146 3.48 30.17 11.86
C GLY A 146 3.73 30.28 13.36
#